data_AF-A0A7X7YV07-F1
#
_entry.id   AF-A0A7X7YV07-F1
#
_cell.length_a   1.000
_cell.length_b   1.000
_cell.length_c   1.000
_cell.angle_alpha   90.00
_cell.angle_beta   90.00
_cell.angle_gamma   90.00
#
_symmetry.space_group_name_H-M   'P 1'
#
loop_
_entity.id
_entity.type
_entity.pdbx_description
1 polymer ?
#
loop_
_entity_poly.entity_id
_entity_poly.type
_entity_poly.pdbx_seq_one_letter_code
_entity_poly.pdbx_strand_id
1 'polypeptide(L)' 'MGFTCPTCKRPVRVSRQEGEGLPRFFPFCSERCKLVDLGAWFNADYRIAGKSGGDTEASLDGDPPVASGNDAD' A
#
# COMPACT_ATOMS: atom_id res chain seq x y z
N MET A 1 5.00 25.43 -2.49
CA MET A 1 4.87 23.98 -2.77
C MET A 1 3.87 23.76 -3.90
N GLY A 2 4.17 22.90 -4.87
CA GLY A 2 3.30 22.54 -5.99
C GLY A 2 3.14 21.01 -6.07
N PHE A 3 2.12 20.54 -6.78
CA PHE A 3 1.85 19.10 -6.92
C PHE A 3 2.63 18.52 -8.09
N THR A 4 3.17 17.32 -7.89
CA THR A 4 3.97 16.61 -8.89
C THR A 4 3.21 15.35 -9.33
N CYS A 5 3.10 15.14 -10.63
CA CYS A 5 2.43 13.97 -11.17
C CYS A 5 3.19 12.68 -10.77
N PRO A 6 2.55 11.71 -10.10
CA PRO A 6 3.23 10.52 -9.61
C PRO A 6 3.78 9.65 -10.75
N THR A 7 3.11 9.65 -11.91
CA THR A 7 3.44 8.84 -13.08
C THR A 7 4.65 9.36 -13.88
N CYS A 8 4.72 10.67 -14.14
CA CYS A 8 5.74 11.24 -15.05
C CYS A 8 6.61 12.33 -14.43
N LYS A 9 6.39 12.64 -13.15
CA LYS A 9 7.12 13.63 -12.36
C LYS A 9 7.05 15.08 -12.86
N ARG A 10 6.19 15.39 -13.85
CA ARG A 10 5.91 16.76 -14.27
C ARG A 10 5.00 17.49 -13.27
N PRO A 11 5.09 18.83 -13.16
CA PRO A 11 4.17 19.62 -12.35
C PRO A 11 2.71 19.46 -12.79
N VAL A 12 1.80 19.37 -11.83
CA VAL A 12 0.36 19.43 -12.06
C VAL A 12 -0.06 20.90 -12.02
N ARG A 13 -0.75 21.37 -13.06
CA ARG A 13 -1.26 22.74 -13.13
C ARG A 13 -2.49 22.87 -12.23
N VAL A 14 -2.29 23.34 -11.01
CA VAL A 14 -3.35 23.70 -10.06
C VAL A 14 -3.57 25.21 -10.06
N SER A 15 -4.83 25.63 -10.08
CA SER A 15 -5.19 27.02 -9.81
C SER A 15 -4.99 27.34 -8.34
N ARG A 16 -4.60 28.57 -8.03
CA ARG A 16 -4.55 29.11 -6.66
C ARG A 16 -5.75 30.01 -6.35
N GLN A 17 -6.68 30.15 -7.29
CA GLN A 17 -7.85 30.99 -7.12
C GLN A 17 -8.83 30.35 -6.14
N GLU A 18 -9.28 31.14 -5.18
CA GLU A 18 -10.27 30.72 -4.19
C GLU A 18 -11.57 30.32 -4.90
N GLY A 19 -12.12 29.15 -4.54
CA GLY A 19 -13.32 28.60 -5.16
C GLY A 19 -13.11 27.77 -6.43
N GLU A 20 -11.90 27.75 -7.02
CA GLU A 20 -11.61 26.85 -8.14
C GLU A 20 -11.25 25.45 -7.64
N GLY A 21 -11.92 24.44 -8.21
CA GLY A 21 -11.70 23.03 -7.87
C GLY A 21 -10.36 22.48 -8.38
N LEU A 22 -10.04 21.25 -7.96
CA LEU A 22 -8.85 20.54 -8.44
C LEU A 22 -9.00 20.20 -9.95
N PRO A 23 -7.88 20.11 -10.70
CA PRO A 23 -7.89 19.70 -12.09
C PRO A 23 -8.61 18.36 -12.29
N ARG A 24 -9.30 18.19 -13.42
CA ARG A 24 -10.08 16.97 -13.76
C ARG A 24 -9.34 15.65 -13.50
N PHE A 25 -8.04 15.63 -13.77
CA PHE A 25 -7.22 14.42 -13.65
C PHE A 25 -6.29 14.43 -12.43
N PHE A 26 -6.45 15.38 -11.50
CA PHE A 26 -5.65 15.43 -10.29
C PHE A 26 -5.67 14.07 -9.55
N PRO A 27 -4.51 13.53 -9.08
CA PRO A 27 -3.18 14.15 -8.98
C PRO A 27 -2.29 13.97 -10.23
N PHE A 28 -2.83 13.56 -11.37
CA PHE A 28 -2.11 13.36 -12.61
C PHE A 28 -2.10 14.61 -13.49
N CYS A 29 -1.06 14.77 -14.30
CA CYS A 29 -0.97 15.90 -15.24
C CYS A 29 -1.87 15.76 -16.47
N SER A 30 -2.39 14.55 -16.75
CA SER A 30 -3.25 14.25 -17.89
C SER A 30 -3.95 12.90 -17.73
N GLU A 31 -4.96 12.65 -18.57
CA GLU A 31 -5.63 11.36 -18.70
C GLU A 31 -4.66 10.21 -18.99
N ARG A 32 -3.68 10.44 -19.88
CA ARG A 32 -2.66 9.43 -20.20
C ARG A 32 -1.93 8.94 -18.96
N CYS A 33 -1.55 9.85 -18.05
CA CYS A 33 -0.86 9.47 -16.82
C CYS A 33 -1.77 8.70 -15.86
N LYS A 34 -3.06 9.08 -15.75
CA LYS A 34 -4.07 8.31 -14.99
C LYS A 34 -4.20 6.88 -15.52
N LEU A 35 -4.28 6.70 -16.84
CA LEU A 35 -4.44 5.38 -17.45
C LEU A 35 -3.19 4.51 -17.31
N VAL A 36 -1.99 5.11 -17.40
CA VAL A 36 -0.73 4.37 -17.17
C VAL A 36 -0.63 3.88 -15.72
N ASP A 37 -0.97 4.73 -14.76
CA ASP A 37 -1.00 4.33 -13.34
C ASP A 37 -1.98 3.18 -13.12
N LEU A 38 -3.20 3.30 -13.66
CA LEU A 38 -4.20 2.23 -13.61
C LEU A 38 -3.70 0.92 -14.26
N GLY A 39 -2.98 1.01 -15.39
CA GLY A 39 -2.35 -0.14 -16.02
C GLY A 39 -1.33 -0.82 -15.12
N ALA A 40 -0.48 -0.05 -14.42
CA ALA A 40 0.48 -0.58 -13.46
C ALA A 40 -0.19 -1.30 -12.28
N TRP A 41 -1.37 -0.83 -11.83
CA TRP A 41 -2.19 -1.55 -10.86
C TRP A 41 -2.67 -2.90 -11.39
N PHE A 42 -3.25 -2.94 -12.60
CA PHE A 42 -3.75 -4.19 -13.18
C PHE A 42 -2.64 -5.19 -13.49
N ASN A 43 -1.44 -4.71 -13.84
CA ASN A 43 -0.28 -5.56 -14.07
C ASN A 43 0.40 -6.03 -12.77
N ALA A 44 -0.10 -5.60 -11.61
CA ALA A 44 0.53 -5.82 -10.31
C ALA A 44 2.00 -5.35 -10.27
N ASP A 45 2.30 -4.21 -10.91
CA ASP A 45 3.64 -3.61 -10.88
C ASP A 45 3.92 -2.93 -9.53
N TYR A 46 2.88 -2.49 -8.83
CA TYR A 46 2.97 -2.00 -7.46
C TYR A 46 2.97 -3.17 -6.48
N ARG A 47 4.12 -3.43 -5.85
CA ARG A 47 4.29 -4.48 -4.84
C ARG A 47 5.04 -3.92 -3.64
N ILE A 48 4.65 -4.37 -2.46
CA ILE A 48 5.40 -4.14 -1.22
C ILE A 48 6.34 -5.32 -1.06
N ALA A 49 7.64 -5.07 -0.95
CA ALA A 49 8.60 -6.13 -0.70
C ALA A 49 8.26 -6.84 0.61
N GLY A 50 8.18 -8.18 0.57
CA GLY A 50 8.06 -8.98 1.78
C GLY A 50 9.29 -8.81 2.67
N LYS A 51 9.11 -8.93 3.99
CA LYS A 51 10.23 -8.93 4.93
C LYS A 51 11.10 -10.15 4.63
N SER A 52 12.34 -9.95 4.19
CA SER A 52 13.28 -11.05 3.99
C SER A 52 13.80 -11.53 5.34
N GLY A 53 13.20 -12.59 5.90
CA GLY A 53 13.78 -13.41 6.97
C GLY A 53 12.89 -13.62 8.20
N GLY A 54 12.53 -14.89 8.44
CA GLY A 54 12.28 -15.47 9.77
C GLY A 54 10.82 -15.51 10.23
N ASP A 55 10.15 -16.64 9.93
CA ASP A 55 9.17 -17.37 10.73
C ASP A 55 8.28 -16.60 11.72
N THR A 56 6.96 -16.65 11.52
CA THR A 56 6.03 -17.31 12.44
C THR A 56 4.66 -17.31 11.76
N GLU A 57 4.40 -18.37 10.99
CA GLU A 57 3.04 -18.86 10.81
C GLU A 57 2.57 -19.25 12.23
N ALA A 58 1.80 -18.39 12.88
CA ALA A 58 1.21 -18.69 14.17
C ALA A 58 0.14 -19.76 13.97
N SER A 59 0.55 -21.02 13.91
CA SER A 59 -0.32 -22.18 14.08
C SER A 59 -0.94 -22.09 15.47
N LEU A 60 -2.21 -21.72 15.53
CA LEU A 60 -3.01 -21.62 16.76
C LEU A 60 -3.49 -23.00 17.21
N ASP A 61 -2.62 -24.00 17.32
CA ASP A 61 -3.02 -25.33 17.81
C ASP A 61 -1.86 -25.96 18.59
N GLY A 62 -1.66 -25.49 19.82
CA GLY A 62 -0.79 -26.13 20.80
C GLY A 62 -1.60 -26.40 22.07
N ASP A 63 -1.89 -27.68 22.32
CA ASP A 63 -2.56 -28.17 23.53
C ASP A 63 -1.96 -27.57 24.81
N PRO A 64 -2.77 -27.26 25.84
CA PRO A 64 -2.25 -26.80 27.12
C PRO A 64 -1.42 -27.92 27.78
N PRO A 65 -0.32 -27.58 28.47
CA PRO A 65 0.48 -28.59 29.14
C PRO A 65 -0.35 -29.27 30.25
N VAL A 66 -0.56 -30.58 30.10
CA VAL A 66 -1.10 -31.41 31.19
C VAL A 66 -0.11 -31.36 32.36
N ALA A 67 -0.53 -30.78 33.47
CA ALA A 67 0.19 -30.86 34.73
C ALA A 67 0.19 -32.33 35.17
N SER A 68 1.30 -33.03 34.94
CA SER A 68 1.50 -34.36 35.51
C SER A 68 1.71 -34.17 37.01
N GLY A 69 0.63 -34.31 37.77
CA GLY A 69 0.71 -34.66 39.18
C GLY A 69 1.31 -36.06 39.30
N ASN A 70 2.20 -36.24 40.27
CA ASN A 70 2.60 -37.56 40.70
C ASN A 70 2.48 -37.61 42.22
N ASP A 71 1.35 -38.14 42.66
CA ASP A 71 1.21 -38.91 43.89
C ASP A 71 2.22 -40.07 43.90
N ALA A 72 3.00 -40.20 44.97
CA ALA A 72 3.38 -41.49 45.56
C ALA A 72 4.16 -41.29 46.88
N ASP A 73 3.58 -41.89 47.94
CA ASP A 73 4.06 -42.26 49.29
C ASP A 73 4.50 -41.16 50.28
#